data_AF-A0A3S3N5A6-F1
#
_entry.id   AF-A0A3S3N5A6-F1
#
_cell.length_a   1.000
_cell.length_b   1.000
_cell.length_c   1.000
_cell.angle_alpha   90.00
_cell.angle_beta   90.00
_cell.angle_gamma   90.00
#
_symmetry.space_group_name_H-M   'P 1'
#
loop_
_entity.id
_entity.type
_entity.pdbx_description
1 polymer ?
#
loop_
_entity_poly.entity_id
_entity_poly.type
_entity_poly.pdbx_seq_one_letter_code
_entity_poly.pdbx_strand_id
1 'polypeptide(L)'
;MFLHLWKLIRTRFVFWNVVISLILLLLSLQFYGSSHSSLIIFLYSGVSFDEILSHHIHLPIFWLTYFIIPNFIILDAPRILSKSHLIQIRGFQYSHLQFEWVSLMGTFLITFIYALFSFTWIVALMKINHGQTFSFAGLKEINSYLLFFLLILLGLICLILIQAIFNLINPILGIILPFSWLIFTSFTTWKLNPMNGLMLMRYSIHNTTQTFIFCIILIIIFTTIFLSIVKKKDFI
;
A
#
# COMPACT_ATOMS: atom_id res chain seq x y z
N MET A 1 12.31 14.66 -13.61
CA MET A 1 11.70 13.31 -13.59
C MET A 1 10.47 13.21 -12.67
N PHE A 2 10.60 13.48 -11.37
CA PHE A 2 9.47 13.44 -10.43
C PHE A 2 8.26 14.29 -10.88
N LEU A 3 8.49 15.51 -11.36
CA LEU A 3 7.42 16.37 -11.90
C LEU A 3 6.65 15.74 -13.07
N HIS A 4 7.31 14.93 -13.91
CA HIS A 4 6.69 14.28 -15.05
C HIS A 4 5.87 13.07 -14.61
N LEU A 5 6.41 12.28 -13.67
CA LEU A 5 5.70 11.19 -13.02
C LEU A 5 4.46 11.71 -12.27
N TRP A 6 4.60 12.82 -11.55
CA TRP A 6 3.48 13.52 -10.94
C TRP A 6 2.44 13.94 -11.97
N LYS A 7 2.83 14.53 -13.11
CA LYS A 7 1.88 14.93 -14.15
C LYS A 7 1.04 13.74 -14.68
N LEU A 8 1.62 12.55 -14.78
CA LEU A 8 0.93 11.32 -15.23
C LEU A 8 -0.01 10.73 -14.18
N ILE A 9 0.32 10.89 -12.90
CA ILE A 9 -0.37 10.26 -11.77
C ILE A 9 -1.35 11.23 -11.09
N ARG A 10 -1.17 12.55 -11.21
CA ARG A 10 -1.91 13.61 -10.46
C ARG A 10 -3.41 13.41 -10.48
N THR A 11 -4.01 13.21 -11.66
CA THR A 11 -5.45 13.05 -11.80
C THR A 11 -5.95 11.81 -11.07
N ARG A 12 -5.27 10.67 -11.24
CA ARG A 12 -5.57 9.40 -10.57
C ARG A 12 -5.36 9.51 -9.05
N PHE A 13 -4.27 10.12 -8.62
CA PHE A 13 -3.97 10.34 -7.22
C PHE A 13 -5.06 11.16 -6.54
N VAL A 14 -5.43 12.32 -7.10
CA VAL A 14 -6.49 13.16 -6.52
C VAL A 14 -7.82 12.43 -6.54
N PHE A 15 -8.19 11.79 -7.66
CA PHE A 15 -9.43 11.04 -7.77
C PHE A 15 -9.55 9.96 -6.68
N TRP A 16 -8.55 9.09 -6.57
CA TRP A 16 -8.57 8.00 -5.60
C TRP A 16 -8.50 8.48 -4.15
N ASN A 17 -7.75 9.55 -3.86
CA ASN A 17 -7.73 10.14 -2.52
C ASN A 17 -9.10 10.73 -2.14
N VAL A 18 -9.79 11.41 -3.07
CA VAL A 18 -11.14 11.90 -2.82
C VAL A 18 -12.11 10.74 -2.59
N VAL A 19 -12.07 9.71 -3.44
CA VAL A 19 -12.93 8.53 -3.31
C VAL A 19 -12.73 7.83 -1.97
N ILE A 20 -11.49 7.55 -1.56
CA ILE A 20 -11.23 6.88 -0.28
C ILE A 20 -11.64 7.78 0.89
N SER A 21 -11.37 9.08 0.85
CA SER A 21 -11.77 10.00 1.92
C SER A 21 -13.29 10.08 2.08
N LEU A 22 -14.04 10.06 0.98
CA LEU A 22 -15.51 10.03 1.01
C LEU A 22 -16.03 8.71 1.57
N ILE A 23 -15.49 7.57 1.13
CA ILE A 23 -15.86 6.26 1.67
C ILE A 23 -15.59 6.20 3.18
N LEU A 24 -14.42 6.66 3.62
CA LEU A 24 -14.04 6.71 5.03
C LEU A 24 -14.98 7.59 5.85
N LEU A 25 -15.41 8.74 5.31
CA LEU A 25 -16.37 9.62 5.94
C LEU A 25 -17.76 8.97 6.04
N LEU A 26 -18.24 8.33 4.98
CA LEU A 26 -19.53 7.63 5.01
C LEU A 26 -19.53 6.49 6.04
N LEU A 27 -18.42 5.73 6.10
CA LEU A 27 -18.24 4.69 7.11
C LEU A 27 -18.17 5.30 8.52
N SER A 28 -17.48 6.43 8.72
CA SER A 28 -17.41 7.05 10.04
C SER A 28 -18.76 7.51 10.55
N LEU A 29 -19.66 7.98 9.67
CA LEU A 29 -21.02 8.36 10.07
C LEU A 29 -21.84 7.18 10.63
N GLN A 30 -21.60 5.95 10.15
CA GLN A 30 -22.27 4.76 10.67
C GLN A 30 -21.86 4.42 12.12
N PHE A 31 -20.67 4.86 12.53
CA PHE A 31 -20.12 4.64 13.87
C PHE A 31 -20.25 5.87 14.78
N TYR A 32 -21.05 6.87 14.38
CA TYR A 32 -21.26 8.05 15.19
C TYR A 32 -22.01 7.70 16.47
N GLY A 33 -21.40 7.97 17.63
CA GLY A 33 -21.97 7.66 18.94
C GLY A 33 -21.84 6.20 19.41
N SER A 34 -21.25 5.30 18.61
CA SER A 34 -20.94 3.93 19.05
C SER A 34 -19.62 3.89 19.81
N SER A 35 -19.63 3.45 21.07
CA SER A 35 -18.44 3.33 21.93
C SER A 35 -17.58 2.08 21.65
N HIS A 36 -18.12 1.09 20.94
CA HIS A 36 -17.54 -0.26 20.88
C HIS A 36 -16.81 -0.61 19.57
N SER A 37 -16.90 0.21 18.53
CA SER A 37 -16.31 -0.08 17.21
C SER A 37 -15.45 1.08 16.72
N SER A 38 -14.13 0.87 16.67
CA SER A 38 -13.22 1.82 16.05
C SER A 38 -13.17 1.60 14.53
N LEU A 39 -13.12 2.69 13.78
CA LEU A 39 -13.02 2.68 12.32
C LEU A 39 -11.78 1.92 11.83
N ILE A 40 -10.70 1.95 12.62
CA ILE A 40 -9.47 1.17 12.41
C ILE A 40 -9.74 -0.32 12.50
N ILE A 41 -10.43 -0.79 13.54
CA ILE A 41 -10.77 -2.22 13.69
C ILE A 41 -11.65 -2.66 12.52
N PHE A 42 -12.62 -1.84 12.09
CA PHE A 42 -13.51 -2.21 10.98
C PHE A 42 -12.79 -2.29 9.63
N LEU A 43 -11.90 -1.34 9.32
CA LEU A 43 -11.15 -1.34 8.05
C LEU A 43 -10.09 -2.42 7.99
N TYR A 44 -9.42 -2.68 9.11
CA TYR A 44 -8.22 -3.50 9.15
C TYR A 44 -8.41 -4.83 9.88
N SER A 45 -9.61 -5.20 10.34
CA SER A 45 -9.87 -6.50 10.99
C SER A 45 -9.32 -7.66 10.16
N GLY A 46 -9.69 -7.72 8.89
CA GLY A 46 -9.36 -8.86 8.04
C GLY A 46 -10.00 -10.15 8.55
N VAL A 47 -9.44 -11.29 8.14
CA VAL A 47 -9.92 -12.63 8.53
C VAL A 47 -8.97 -13.21 9.58
N SER A 48 -9.51 -13.72 10.68
CA SER A 48 -8.71 -14.40 11.71
C SER A 48 -8.23 -15.79 11.27
N PHE A 49 -7.21 -16.36 11.93
CA PHE A 49 -6.79 -17.73 11.64
C PHE A 49 -7.85 -18.77 12.04
N ASP A 50 -8.60 -18.49 13.10
CA ASP A 50 -9.64 -19.38 13.61
C ASP A 50 -10.83 -19.45 12.64
N GLU A 51 -11.19 -18.34 12.00
CA GLU A 51 -12.17 -18.30 10.91
C GLU A 51 -11.75 -19.14 9.70
N ILE A 52 -10.45 -19.17 9.38
CA ILE A 52 -9.93 -20.01 8.29
C ILE A 52 -10.02 -21.49 8.66
N LEU A 53 -9.65 -21.84 9.89
CA LEU A 53 -9.69 -23.22 10.38
C LEU A 53 -11.11 -23.75 10.55
N SER A 54 -12.06 -22.88 10.90
CA SER A 54 -13.49 -23.20 11.02
C SER A 54 -14.25 -23.10 9.69
N HIS A 55 -13.56 -22.83 8.57
CA HIS A 55 -14.15 -22.65 7.23
C HIS A 55 -15.22 -21.54 7.13
N HIS A 56 -15.29 -20.63 8.10
CA HIS A 56 -16.18 -19.46 8.07
C HIS A 56 -15.45 -18.23 7.51
N ILE A 57 -14.90 -18.38 6.30
CA ILE A 57 -14.10 -17.34 5.66
C ILE A 57 -15.01 -16.38 4.91
N HIS A 58 -14.83 -15.09 5.18
CA HIS A 58 -15.44 -14.01 4.40
C HIS A 58 -14.34 -13.18 3.73
N LEU A 59 -14.64 -12.55 2.59
CA LEU A 59 -13.69 -11.68 1.92
C LEU A 59 -13.66 -10.32 2.64
N PRO A 60 -12.52 -9.85 3.17
CA PRO A 60 -12.44 -8.57 3.86
C PRO A 60 -12.36 -7.42 2.83
N ILE A 61 -13.52 -7.04 2.29
CA ILE A 61 -13.62 -6.10 1.15
C ILE A 61 -13.01 -4.73 1.47
N PHE A 62 -13.23 -4.19 2.67
CA PHE A 62 -12.71 -2.87 3.05
C PHE A 62 -11.19 -2.85 3.17
N TRP A 63 -10.62 -3.86 3.81
CA TRP A 63 -9.18 -4.09 3.87
C TRP A 63 -8.59 -4.20 2.46
N LEU A 64 -9.18 -5.06 1.63
CA LEU A 64 -8.71 -5.30 0.26
C LEU A 64 -8.74 -4.01 -0.57
N THR A 65 -9.84 -3.23 -0.48
CA THR A 65 -10.00 -1.97 -1.20
C THR A 65 -8.92 -0.97 -0.81
N TYR A 66 -8.64 -0.83 0.49
CA TYR A 66 -7.63 0.11 1.00
C TYR A 66 -6.23 -0.18 0.44
N PHE A 67 -5.81 -1.45 0.41
CA PHE A 67 -4.47 -1.84 -0.02
C PHE A 67 -4.27 -1.81 -1.54
N ILE A 68 -5.35 -1.82 -2.31
CA ILE A 68 -5.27 -1.90 -3.78
C ILE A 68 -5.27 -0.53 -4.44
N ILE A 69 -5.85 0.49 -3.80
CA ILE A 69 -5.90 1.85 -4.33
C ILE A 69 -4.52 2.38 -4.78
N PRO A 70 -3.42 2.21 -4.03
CA PRO A 70 -2.10 2.67 -4.49
C PRO A 70 -1.65 2.01 -5.81
N ASN A 71 -2.05 0.76 -6.05
CA ASN A 71 -1.75 0.08 -7.31
C ASN A 71 -2.49 0.73 -8.48
N PHE A 72 -3.73 1.21 -8.27
CA PHE A 72 -4.50 1.95 -9.27
C PHE A 72 -4.04 3.40 -9.46
N ILE A 73 -3.46 4.01 -8.43
CA ILE A 73 -2.83 5.32 -8.53
C ILE A 73 -1.61 5.24 -9.47
N ILE A 74 -0.76 4.22 -9.28
CA ILE A 74 0.51 4.07 -9.99
C ILE A 74 0.32 3.45 -11.38
N LEU A 75 -0.47 2.37 -11.50
CA LEU A 75 -0.71 1.62 -12.74
C LEU A 75 0.59 1.43 -13.55
N ASP A 76 0.58 1.81 -14.83
CA ASP A 76 1.71 1.73 -15.76
C ASP A 76 2.52 3.03 -15.84
N ALA A 77 2.29 4.00 -14.93
CA ALA A 77 2.92 5.31 -15.04
C ALA A 77 4.46 5.24 -15.12
N PRO A 78 5.17 4.41 -14.33
CA PRO A 78 6.63 4.25 -14.45
C PRO A 78 7.06 3.77 -15.85
N ARG A 79 6.31 2.80 -16.41
CA ARG A 79 6.59 2.23 -17.73
C ARG A 79 6.34 3.22 -18.85
N ILE A 80 5.25 3.99 -18.78
CA ILE A 80 4.93 5.05 -19.74
C ILE A 80 6.02 6.12 -19.73
N LEU A 81 6.44 6.53 -18.53
CA LEU A 81 7.51 7.51 -18.33
C LEU A 81 8.84 7.03 -18.93
N SER A 82 9.20 5.76 -18.71
CA SER A 82 10.38 5.12 -19.29
C SER A 82 10.33 5.15 -20.82
N LYS A 83 9.20 4.78 -21.43
CA LYS A 83 9.03 4.82 -22.88
C LYS A 83 9.10 6.22 -23.46
N SER A 84 8.46 7.22 -22.84
CA SER A 84 8.40 8.57 -23.39
C SER A 84 9.73 9.33 -23.27
N HIS A 85 10.54 9.01 -22.28
CA HIS A 85 11.81 9.71 -22.02
C HIS A 85 13.06 8.93 -22.44
N LEU A 86 12.93 7.73 -23.02
CA LEU A 86 14.06 6.90 -23.51
C LEU A 86 15.06 7.68 -24.37
N ILE A 87 14.59 8.53 -25.27
CA ILE A 87 15.43 9.35 -26.17
C ILE A 87 16.15 10.46 -25.38
N GLN A 88 15.47 11.09 -24.43
CA GLN A 88 16.06 12.13 -23.58
C GLN A 88 17.10 11.54 -22.62
N ILE A 89 16.85 10.37 -22.05
CA ILE A 89 17.78 9.64 -21.17
C ILE A 89 19.10 9.35 -21.91
N ARG A 90 19.02 8.90 -23.18
CA ARG A 90 20.21 8.71 -24.03
C ARG A 90 20.95 10.02 -24.30
N GLY A 91 20.23 11.11 -24.53
CA GLY A 91 20.83 12.44 -24.74
C GLY A 91 21.55 13.00 -23.50
N PHE A 92 21.10 12.66 -22.30
CA PHE A 92 21.70 13.08 -21.03
C PHE A 92 22.74 12.09 -20.46
N GLN A 93 23.06 11.01 -21.18
CA GLN A 93 24.00 9.95 -20.74
C GLN A 93 23.63 9.27 -19.40
N TYR A 94 22.36 9.35 -18.98
CA TYR A 94 21.88 8.60 -17.81
C TYR A 94 21.74 7.12 -18.16
N SER A 95 22.09 6.23 -17.23
CA SER A 95 21.80 4.81 -17.41
C SER A 95 20.31 4.54 -17.19
N HIS A 96 19.76 3.58 -17.94
CA HIS A 96 18.36 3.18 -17.79
C HIS A 96 18.06 2.68 -16.37
N LEU A 97 19.00 1.97 -15.75
CA LEU A 97 18.96 1.58 -14.34
C LEU A 97 18.78 2.78 -13.40
N GLN A 98 19.58 3.84 -13.56
CA GLN A 98 19.44 5.06 -12.74
C GLN A 98 18.06 5.70 -12.91
N PHE A 99 17.54 5.69 -14.13
CA PHE A 99 16.19 6.19 -14.40
C PHE A 99 15.11 5.35 -13.68
N GLU A 100 15.09 4.03 -13.87
CA GLU A 100 14.10 3.16 -13.23
C GLU A 100 14.18 3.23 -11.70
N TRP A 101 15.37 3.40 -11.13
CA TRP A 101 15.54 3.61 -9.69
C TRP A 101 14.87 4.89 -9.18
N VAL A 102 15.06 6.02 -9.88
CA VAL A 102 14.41 7.30 -9.52
C VAL A 102 12.89 7.19 -9.70
N SER A 103 12.43 6.46 -10.72
CA SER A 103 11.01 6.18 -10.95
C SER A 103 10.40 5.40 -9.77
N LEU A 104 11.09 4.34 -9.34
CA LEU A 104 10.70 3.52 -8.21
C LEU A 104 10.64 4.33 -6.91
N MET A 105 11.66 5.14 -6.62
CA MET A 105 11.66 6.05 -5.47
C MET A 105 10.50 7.06 -5.52
N GLY A 106 10.18 7.56 -6.70
CA GLY A 106 8.99 8.40 -6.91
C GLY A 106 7.69 7.68 -6.56
N THR A 107 7.54 6.41 -6.95
CA THR A 107 6.35 5.60 -6.59
C THR A 107 6.27 5.34 -5.08
N PHE A 108 7.39 5.08 -4.40
CA PHE A 108 7.42 4.92 -2.95
C PHE A 108 7.01 6.21 -2.24
N LEU A 109 7.48 7.37 -2.71
CA LEU A 109 7.12 8.65 -2.13
C LEU A 109 5.61 8.95 -2.29
N ILE A 110 5.02 8.67 -3.45
CA ILE A 110 3.56 8.82 -3.65
C ILE A 110 2.77 7.92 -2.71
N THR A 111 3.24 6.70 -2.51
CA THR A 111 2.62 5.71 -1.62
C THR A 111 2.70 6.14 -0.17
N PHE A 112 3.85 6.68 0.23
CA PHE A 112 4.05 7.24 1.55
C PHE A 112 3.09 8.39 1.81
N ILE A 113 2.94 9.32 0.86
CA ILE A 113 1.99 10.44 0.97
C ILE A 113 0.56 9.91 1.07
N TYR A 114 0.17 8.94 0.23
CA TYR A 114 -1.14 8.30 0.31
C TYR A 114 -1.39 7.70 1.70
N ALA A 115 -0.47 6.87 2.19
CA ALA A 115 -0.61 6.20 3.47
C ALA A 115 -0.70 7.20 4.63
N LEU A 116 0.13 8.26 4.61
CA LEU A 116 0.12 9.29 5.63
C LEU A 116 -1.20 10.07 5.61
N PHE A 117 -1.68 10.46 4.44
CA PHE A 117 -2.93 11.18 4.27
C PHE A 117 -4.13 10.34 4.72
N SER A 118 -4.25 9.11 4.22
CA SER A 118 -5.36 8.22 4.57
C SER A 118 -5.37 7.88 6.06
N PHE A 119 -4.21 7.60 6.65
CA PHE A 119 -4.09 7.26 8.06
C PHE A 119 -4.43 8.43 8.98
N THR A 120 -3.90 9.62 8.67
CA THR A 120 -4.24 10.83 9.44
C THR A 120 -5.73 11.18 9.31
N TRP A 121 -6.33 10.96 8.14
CA TRP A 121 -7.77 11.12 7.93
C TRP A 121 -8.61 10.15 8.79
N ILE A 122 -8.23 8.88 8.85
CA ILE A 122 -8.88 7.87 9.71
C ILE A 122 -8.84 8.30 11.18
N VAL A 123 -7.67 8.74 11.68
CA VAL A 123 -7.53 9.19 13.07
C VAL A 123 -8.36 10.45 13.34
N ALA A 124 -8.40 11.39 12.40
CA ALA A 124 -9.21 12.60 12.53
C ALA A 124 -10.72 12.28 12.61
N LEU A 125 -11.21 11.37 11.76
CA LEU A 125 -12.62 10.94 11.79
C LEU A 125 -12.97 10.22 13.10
N MET A 126 -12.06 9.40 13.64
CA MET A 126 -12.27 8.76 14.93
C MET A 126 -12.46 9.77 16.07
N LYS A 127 -11.70 10.87 16.08
CA LYS A 127 -11.86 11.94 17.08
C LYS A 127 -13.22 12.62 17.00
N ILE A 128 -13.64 12.96 15.78
CA ILE A 128 -14.94 13.60 15.53
C ILE A 128 -16.06 12.70 16.08
N ASN A 129 -15.99 11.40 15.80
CA ASN A 129 -16.99 10.43 16.27
C ASN A 129 -17.05 10.29 17.79
N HIS A 130 -15.93 10.53 18.50
CA HIS A 130 -15.86 10.51 19.96
C HIS A 130 -16.14 11.89 20.59
N GLY A 131 -16.63 12.86 19.82
CA GLY A 131 -16.96 14.20 20.30
C GLY A 131 -15.76 15.04 20.73
N GLN A 132 -14.54 14.63 20.34
CA GLN A 132 -13.33 15.39 20.61
C GLN A 132 -13.17 16.53 19.58
N THR A 133 -12.52 17.62 19.98
CA THR A 133 -12.30 18.76 19.09
C THR A 133 -11.49 18.34 17.86
N PHE A 134 -11.92 18.84 16.69
CA PHE A 134 -11.23 18.61 15.43
C PHE A 134 -9.82 19.21 15.50
N SER A 135 -8.86 18.34 15.77
CA SER A 135 -7.44 18.64 15.74
C SER A 135 -6.80 17.60 14.84
N PHE A 136 -5.93 18.07 13.92
CA PHE A 136 -5.02 17.17 13.24
C PHE A 136 -4.34 16.30 14.28
N ALA A 137 -4.24 14.99 13.99
CA ALA A 137 -3.72 13.99 14.91
C ALA A 137 -2.47 14.51 15.63
N GLY A 138 -2.53 14.59 16.95
CA GLY A 138 -1.40 15.07 17.73
C GLY A 138 -0.25 14.08 17.64
N LEU A 139 1.00 14.55 17.77
CA LEU A 139 2.20 13.70 17.74
C LEU A 139 2.10 12.50 18.70
N LYS A 140 1.41 12.66 19.84
CA LYS A 140 1.19 11.58 20.83
C LYS A 140 0.28 10.45 20.35
N GLU A 141 -0.75 10.77 19.56
CA GLU A 141 -1.72 9.76 19.08
C GLU A 141 -1.13 8.99 17.90
N ILE A 142 -0.40 9.68 17.01
CA ILE A 142 0.38 9.05 15.95
C ILE A 142 1.36 8.05 16.58
N ASN A 143 1.99 8.41 17.71
CA ASN A 143 2.91 7.52 18.42
C ASN A 143 2.23 6.23 18.91
N SER A 144 0.98 6.29 19.36
CA SER A 144 0.24 5.12 19.85
C SER A 144 -0.06 4.08 18.76
N TYR A 145 -0.18 4.52 17.50
CA TYR A 145 -0.41 3.64 16.35
C TYR A 145 0.77 3.56 15.39
N LEU A 146 1.94 4.07 15.78
CA LEU A 146 3.09 4.26 14.89
C LEU A 146 3.57 2.95 14.29
N LEU A 147 3.70 1.90 15.11
CA LEU A 147 4.15 0.59 14.64
C LEU A 147 3.17 -0.02 13.62
N PHE A 148 1.86 0.17 13.84
CA PHE A 148 0.83 -0.29 12.92
C PHE A 148 0.85 0.50 11.60
N PHE A 149 0.99 1.82 11.67
CA PHE A 149 1.18 2.66 10.49
C PHE A 149 2.41 2.24 9.68
N LEU A 150 3.54 1.98 10.33
CA LEU A 150 4.75 1.52 9.66
C LEU A 150 4.56 0.15 8.98
N LEU A 151 3.84 -0.78 9.60
CA LEU A 151 3.50 -2.07 8.98
C LEU A 151 2.61 -1.90 7.75
N ILE A 152 1.58 -1.04 7.82
CA ILE A 152 0.75 -0.70 6.66
C ILE A 152 1.61 -0.13 5.54
N LEU A 153 2.50 0.81 5.86
CA LEU A 153 3.38 1.43 4.88
C LEU A 153 4.30 0.41 4.21
N LEU A 154 4.94 -0.46 4.97
CA LEU A 154 5.80 -1.53 4.43
C LEU A 154 5.00 -2.50 3.55
N GLY A 155 3.78 -2.88 3.97
CA GLY A 155 2.89 -3.72 3.18
C GLY A 155 2.54 -3.08 1.83
N LEU A 156 2.20 -1.79 1.83
CA LEU A 156 1.93 -1.05 0.60
C LEU A 156 3.14 -0.97 -0.33
N ILE A 157 4.33 -0.75 0.23
CA ILE A 157 5.59 -0.75 -0.54
C ILE A 157 5.85 -2.13 -1.15
N CYS A 158 5.64 -3.21 -0.40
CA CYS A 158 5.75 -4.58 -0.91
C CYS A 158 4.81 -4.84 -2.10
N LEU A 159 3.54 -4.42 -2.01
CA LEU A 159 2.57 -4.60 -3.09
C LEU A 159 2.99 -3.85 -4.35
N ILE A 160 3.48 -2.62 -4.19
CA ILE A 160 3.93 -1.80 -5.32
C ILE A 160 5.20 -2.35 -5.93
N LEU A 161 6.09 -2.95 -5.13
CA LEU A 161 7.25 -3.66 -5.66
C LEU A 161 6.85 -4.87 -6.51
N ILE A 162 5.88 -5.66 -6.04
CA ILE A 162 5.30 -6.76 -6.82
C ILE A 162 4.73 -6.20 -8.13
N GLN A 163 3.90 -5.16 -8.06
CA GLN A 163 3.38 -4.49 -9.25
C GLN A 163 4.50 -4.03 -10.20
N ALA A 164 5.53 -3.37 -9.68
CA ALA A 164 6.63 -2.82 -10.47
C ALA A 164 7.40 -3.93 -11.20
N ILE A 165 7.72 -5.04 -10.52
CA ILE A 165 8.40 -6.20 -11.13
C ILE A 165 7.56 -6.76 -12.28
N PHE A 166 6.27 -7.01 -12.06
CA PHE A 166 5.43 -7.63 -13.08
C PHE A 166 5.05 -6.67 -14.21
N ASN A 167 4.95 -5.36 -13.94
CA ASN A 167 4.80 -4.32 -14.96
C ASN A 167 5.96 -4.28 -15.96
N LEU A 168 7.17 -4.68 -15.56
CA LEU A 168 8.30 -4.81 -16.49
C LEU A 168 8.05 -5.91 -17.53
N ILE A 169 7.28 -6.94 -17.19
CA ILE A 169 6.97 -8.07 -18.07
C ILE A 169 5.69 -7.77 -18.86
N ASN A 170 4.58 -7.54 -18.16
CA ASN A 170 3.27 -7.25 -18.73
C ASN A 170 2.47 -6.32 -17.79
N PRO A 171 1.90 -5.21 -18.30
CA PRO A 171 1.14 -4.25 -17.49
C PRO A 171 -0.08 -4.87 -16.80
N ILE A 172 -0.73 -5.83 -17.47
CA ILE A 172 -1.91 -6.51 -16.93
C ILE A 172 -1.53 -7.35 -15.71
N LEU A 173 -0.38 -8.04 -15.78
CA LEU A 173 0.11 -8.86 -14.67
C LEU A 173 0.49 -8.02 -13.45
N GLY A 174 0.99 -6.80 -13.65
CA GLY A 174 1.31 -5.90 -12.53
C GLY A 174 0.10 -5.46 -11.72
N ILE A 175 -1.13 -5.54 -12.27
CA ILE A 175 -2.36 -5.26 -11.53
C ILE A 175 -2.92 -6.55 -10.92
N ILE A 176 -2.97 -7.64 -11.70
CA ILE A 176 -3.59 -8.90 -11.27
C ILE A 176 -2.84 -9.51 -10.09
N LEU A 177 -1.51 -9.47 -10.09
CA LEU A 177 -0.71 -10.21 -9.10
C LEU A 177 -0.74 -9.63 -7.68
N PRO A 178 -0.63 -8.30 -7.46
CA PRO A 178 -0.88 -7.73 -6.14
C PRO A 178 -2.29 -8.05 -5.63
N PHE A 179 -3.29 -8.01 -6.52
CA PHE A 179 -4.68 -8.32 -6.19
C PHE A 179 -4.86 -9.79 -5.76
N SER A 180 -4.33 -10.73 -6.56
CA SER A 180 -4.38 -12.15 -6.24
C SER A 180 -3.60 -12.49 -4.98
N TRP A 181 -2.48 -11.79 -4.72
CA TRP A 181 -1.68 -12.01 -3.52
C TRP A 181 -2.45 -11.59 -2.25
N LEU A 182 -3.18 -10.47 -2.29
CA LEU A 182 -4.02 -10.02 -1.17
C LEU A 182 -5.19 -10.99 -0.92
N ILE A 183 -5.86 -11.46 -1.97
CA ILE A 183 -6.90 -12.48 -1.86
C ILE A 183 -6.32 -13.78 -1.28
N PHE A 184 -5.22 -14.28 -1.84
CA PHE A 184 -4.56 -15.48 -1.32
C PHE A 184 -4.21 -15.33 0.16
N THR A 185 -3.79 -14.13 0.59
CA THR A 185 -3.52 -13.85 2.00
C THR A 185 -4.76 -14.02 2.88
N SER A 186 -5.95 -13.58 2.44
CA SER A 186 -7.16 -13.74 3.25
C SER A 186 -7.58 -15.19 3.44
N PHE A 187 -7.28 -16.08 2.49
CA PHE A 187 -7.69 -17.50 2.53
C PHE A 187 -6.62 -18.45 3.05
N THR A 188 -5.42 -17.99 3.39
CA THR A 188 -4.30 -18.87 3.75
C THR A 188 -3.97 -18.82 5.23
N THR A 189 -3.66 -20.00 5.77
CA THR A 189 -3.08 -20.17 7.11
C THR A 189 -1.56 -20.02 7.12
N TRP A 190 -0.96 -19.60 6.00
CA TRP A 190 0.49 -19.49 5.87
C TRP A 190 1.02 -18.37 6.76
N LYS A 191 1.44 -18.74 7.97
CA LYS A 191 1.89 -17.84 9.03
C LYS A 191 3.03 -16.89 8.63
N LEU A 192 3.95 -17.36 7.79
CA LEU A 192 5.09 -16.57 7.31
C LEU A 192 4.74 -15.60 6.17
N ASN A 193 3.48 -15.53 5.73
CA ASN A 193 3.09 -14.54 4.73
C ASN A 193 3.27 -13.11 5.31
N PRO A 194 4.07 -12.24 4.68
CA PRO A 194 4.33 -10.88 5.17
C PRO A 194 3.06 -10.03 5.27
N MET A 195 2.09 -10.29 4.40
CA MET A 195 0.84 -9.54 4.34
C MET A 195 -0.12 -9.91 5.48
N ASN A 196 0.16 -10.99 6.23
CA ASN A 196 -0.64 -11.35 7.41
C ASN A 196 -0.64 -10.24 8.47
N GLY A 197 0.50 -9.56 8.63
CA GLY A 197 0.66 -8.46 9.59
C GLY A 197 -0.20 -7.23 9.27
N LEU A 198 -0.84 -7.19 8.10
CA LEU A 198 -1.75 -6.12 7.71
C LEU A 198 -3.19 -6.32 8.22
N MET A 199 -3.52 -7.51 8.74
CA MET A 199 -4.83 -7.81 9.34
C MET A 199 -4.72 -7.77 10.87
N LEU A 200 -5.50 -6.89 11.50
CA LEU A 200 -5.53 -6.72 12.95
C LEU A 200 -5.95 -7.98 13.70
N MET A 201 -6.87 -8.78 13.13
CA MET A 201 -7.30 -10.03 13.77
C MET A 201 -6.21 -11.10 13.81
N ARG A 202 -5.12 -10.93 13.05
CA ARG A 202 -3.93 -11.81 13.08
C ARG A 202 -2.80 -11.28 13.98
N TYR A 203 -2.96 -10.04 14.46
CA TYR A 203 -1.92 -9.26 15.14
C TYR A 203 -1.64 -9.73 16.57
N SER A 204 -2.63 -10.33 17.25
CA SER A 204 -2.47 -10.87 18.61
C SER A 204 -1.79 -12.24 18.63
N ILE A 205 -1.88 -13.00 17.53
CA ILE A 205 -1.38 -14.38 17.42
C ILE A 205 0.08 -14.40 16.95
N HIS A 206 0.53 -13.36 16.23
CA HIS A 206 1.89 -13.24 15.73
C HIS A 206 2.66 -12.06 16.33
N ASN A 207 3.95 -12.27 16.57
CA ASN A 207 4.84 -11.21 17.02
C ASN A 207 5.00 -10.16 15.91
N THR A 208 4.41 -8.98 16.13
CA THR A 208 4.36 -7.84 15.20
C THR A 208 5.76 -7.40 14.72
N THR A 209 6.76 -7.60 15.58
CA THR A 209 8.17 -7.34 15.26
C THR A 209 8.72 -8.31 14.22
N GLN A 210 8.30 -9.59 14.24
CA GLN A 210 8.72 -10.58 13.24
C GLN A 210 8.11 -10.27 11.88
N THR A 211 6.81 -9.91 11.82
CA THR A 211 6.18 -9.49 10.57
C THR A 211 6.82 -8.24 9.99
N PHE A 212 7.23 -7.30 10.85
CA PHE A 212 7.93 -6.08 10.46
C PHE A 212 9.28 -6.38 9.82
N ILE A 213 10.12 -7.19 10.49
CA ILE A 213 11.43 -7.62 9.99
C ILE A 213 11.28 -8.36 8.65
N PHE A 214 10.30 -9.26 8.55
CA PHE A 214 10.08 -10.04 7.34
C PHE A 214 9.64 -9.17 6.14
N CYS A 215 8.81 -8.14 6.38
CA CYS A 215 8.46 -7.16 5.35
C CYS A 215 9.70 -6.40 4.85
N ILE A 216 10.60 -5.98 5.74
CA ILE A 216 11.85 -5.30 5.35
C ILE A 216 12.71 -6.21 4.49
N ILE A 217 12.90 -7.47 4.89
CA ILE A 217 13.69 -8.44 4.14
C ILE A 217 13.11 -8.61 2.73
N LEU A 218 11.79 -8.73 2.60
CA LEU A 218 11.14 -8.87 1.29
C LEU A 218 11.25 -7.63 0.41
N ILE A 219 11.20 -6.42 0.99
CA ILE A 219 11.45 -5.19 0.25
C ILE A 219 12.86 -5.21 -0.33
N ILE A 220 13.85 -5.62 0.44
CA ILE A 220 15.24 -5.75 -0.03
C ILE A 220 15.35 -6.81 -1.14
N ILE A 221 14.69 -7.97 -0.98
CA ILE A 221 14.70 -9.03 -2.00
C ILE A 221 14.01 -8.55 -3.28
N PHE A 222 12.83 -7.93 -3.20
CA PHE A 222 12.10 -7.48 -4.38
C PHE A 222 12.77 -6.29 -5.08
N THR A 223 13.36 -5.36 -4.34
CA THR A 223 14.16 -4.28 -4.95
C THR A 223 15.38 -4.81 -5.69
N THR A 224 16.11 -5.78 -5.11
CA THR A 224 17.27 -6.40 -5.78
C THR A 224 16.85 -7.20 -7.02
N ILE A 225 15.74 -7.93 -6.98
CA ILE A 225 15.17 -8.63 -8.13
C ILE A 225 14.78 -7.61 -9.23
N PHE A 226 14.06 -6.55 -8.86
CA PHE A 226 13.66 -5.49 -9.79
C PHE A 226 14.87 -4.89 -10.52
N LEU A 227 15.89 -4.48 -9.76
CA LEU A 227 17.12 -3.91 -10.33
C LEU A 227 17.87 -4.91 -11.22
N SER A 228 17.91 -6.19 -10.85
CA SER A 228 18.57 -7.23 -11.66
C SER A 228 17.86 -7.45 -13.00
N ILE A 229 16.52 -7.43 -13.01
CA ILE A 229 15.72 -7.54 -14.24
C ILE A 229 15.96 -6.33 -15.14
N VAL A 230 15.95 -5.11 -14.57
CA VAL A 230 16.22 -3.87 -15.33
C VAL A 230 17.62 -3.92 -15.94
N LYS A 231 18.64 -4.23 -15.13
CA LYS A 231 20.03 -4.34 -15.60
C LYS A 231 20.18 -5.31 -16.77
N LYS A 232 19.48 -6.45 -16.75
CA LYS A 232 19.55 -7.44 -17.84
C LYS A 232 18.95 -6.92 -19.15
N LYS A 233 17.94 -6.06 -19.09
CA LYS A 233 17.31 -5.45 -20.28
C LYS A 233 18.21 -4.41 -20.97
N ASP A 234 19.17 -3.83 -20.26
CA ASP A 234 20.12 -2.89 -20.86
C ASP A 234 21.17 -3.57 -21.76
N PHE A 235 21.34 -4.89 -21.65
CA PHE A 235 22.30 -5.68 -22.43
C PHE A 235 21.67 -6.38 -23.66
N ILE A 236 20.37 -6.20 -23.91
CA ILE A 236 19.62 -6.79 -25.03
C ILE A 236 19.19 -5.68 -25.99
#